data_AF-A0A519ZRW8-F1
#
_entry.id   AF-A0A519ZRW8-F1
#
_cell.length_a   1.000
_cell.length_b   1.000
_cell.length_c   1.000
_cell.angle_alpha   90.00
_cell.angle_beta   90.00
_cell.angle_gamma   90.00
#
_symmetry.space_group_name_H-M   'P 1'
#
loop_
_entity.id
_entity.type
_entity.pdbx_description
1 polymer ?
#
loop_
_entity_poly.entity_id
_entity_poly.type
_entity_poly.pdbx_seq_one_letter_code
_entity_poly.pdbx_strand_id
1 'polypeptide(L)' 'MRQLLLAALLAAPGYPRPATGGASAGGTYDFTHPATTYAVPAELRELSGQAWGSAQQLACIEDEAGSLFFYNLRTQRL' A
#
# COMPACT_ATOMS: atom_id res chain seq x y z
N MET A 1 -23.73 -18.51 26.52
CA MET A 1 -22.55 -19.39 26.44
C MET A 1 -21.91 -19.22 25.07
N ARG A 2 -20.59 -18.93 25.06
CA ARG A 2 -19.54 -19.32 24.07
C ARG A 2 -19.80 -19.04 22.57
N GLN A 3 -19.04 -18.09 21.99
CA GLN A 3 -17.85 -18.32 21.12
C GLN A 3 -18.23 -18.87 19.73
N LEU A 4 -17.87 -18.25 18.60
CA LEU A 4 -16.50 -18.17 18.11
C LEU A 4 -16.28 -16.99 17.13
N LEU A 5 -15.23 -16.23 17.41
CA LEU A 5 -14.38 -15.54 16.43
C LEU A 5 -13.57 -16.60 15.66
N LEU A 6 -13.36 -16.47 14.34
CA LEU A 6 -12.15 -16.91 13.59
C LEU A 6 -12.31 -16.45 12.13
N ALA A 7 -11.57 -15.41 11.72
CA ALA A 7 -10.36 -15.53 10.92
C ALA A 7 -10.55 -16.23 9.57
N ALA A 8 -10.77 -15.45 8.51
CA ALA A 8 -10.58 -15.88 7.12
C ALA A 8 -9.42 -15.09 6.50
N LEU A 9 -8.20 -15.30 7.03
CA LEU A 9 -6.98 -15.00 6.30
C LEU A 9 -6.62 -16.26 5.49
N LEU A 10 -7.33 -16.46 4.37
CA LEU A 10 -7.02 -17.52 3.44
C LEU A 10 -5.85 -17.06 2.55
N ALA A 11 -4.72 -17.70 2.80
CA ALA A 11 -3.51 -17.64 2.01
C ALA A 11 -3.81 -17.82 0.51
N ALA A 12 -3.62 -16.75 -0.28
CA ALA A 12 -3.43 -16.86 -1.71
C ALA A 12 -1.96 -17.30 -1.95
N PRO A 13 -1.70 -18.51 -2.46
CA PRO A 13 -0.35 -18.94 -2.80
C PRO A 13 0.07 -18.18 -4.06
N GLY A 14 0.78 -17.05 -3.89
CA GLY A 14 1.28 -16.30 -5.05
C GLY A 14 1.54 -14.82 -4.81
N TYR A 15 1.01 -14.22 -3.73
CA TYR A 15 1.42 -12.86 -3.38
C TYR A 15 2.78 -12.93 -2.68
N PRO A 16 3.84 -12.32 -3.24
CA PRO A 16 5.09 -12.19 -2.53
C PRO A 16 4.79 -11.45 -1.23
N ARG A 17 5.02 -12.12 -0.09
CA ARG A 17 4.90 -11.48 1.22
C ARG A 17 5.85 -10.28 1.19
N PRO A 18 5.37 -9.03 1.33
CA PRO A 18 6.28 -7.89 1.37
C PRO A 18 7.26 -8.15 2.52
N ALA A 19 8.55 -8.15 2.18
CA ALA A 19 9.61 -8.32 3.16
C ALA A 19 9.42 -7.26 4.24
N THR A 20 9.08 -7.69 5.44
CA THR A 20 8.84 -6.79 6.56
C THR A 20 10.18 -6.22 6.99
N GLY A 21 10.38 -4.92 6.75
CA GLY A 21 11.37 -4.10 7.43
C GLY A 21 12.82 -4.37 7.05
N GLY A 22 13.25 -3.84 5.90
CA GLY A 22 14.64 -3.40 5.79
C GLY A 22 14.82 -2.23 6.77
N ALA A 23 15.64 -2.41 7.81
CA ALA A 23 15.92 -1.38 8.78
C ALA A 23 16.44 -0.14 8.05
N SER A 24 15.63 0.93 8.04
CA SER A 24 16.06 2.22 7.53
C SER A 24 17.20 2.70 8.43
N ALA A 25 18.40 2.91 7.87
CA ALA A 25 19.47 3.59 8.57
C ALA A 25 18.90 4.92 9.11
N GLY A 26 18.90 5.08 10.44
CA GLY A 26 18.13 6.08 11.18
C GLY A 26 18.60 7.51 10.97
N GLY A 27 18.46 8.02 9.75
CA GLY A 27 18.52 9.45 9.46
C GLY A 27 17.16 10.08 9.72
N THR A 28 17.14 11.27 10.31
CA THR A 28 15.93 12.09 10.38
C THR A 28 15.50 12.45 8.96
N TYR A 29 14.31 12.03 8.56
CA TYR A 29 13.73 12.43 7.28
C TYR A 29 13.25 13.88 7.35
N ASP A 30 13.67 14.71 6.40
CA ASP A 30 13.19 16.10 6.28
C ASP A 30 11.87 16.13 5.49
N PHE A 31 10.77 16.32 6.21
CA PHE A 31 9.44 16.42 5.61
C PHE A 31 9.23 17.72 4.81
N THR A 32 10.10 18.73 4.95
CA THR A 32 10.02 19.98 4.19
C THR A 32 10.64 19.88 2.80
N HIS A 33 11.51 18.90 2.56
CA HIS A 33 12.15 18.63 1.28
C HIS A 33 11.96 17.16 0.88
N PRO A 34 10.75 16.77 0.41
CA PRO A 34 10.50 15.39 0.05
C PRO A 34 11.42 14.94 -1.09
N ALA A 35 11.97 13.73 -0.98
CA ALA A 35 12.87 13.18 -1.99
C ALA A 35 12.21 13.03 -3.37
N THR A 36 10.89 12.77 -3.41
CA THR A 36 10.10 12.70 -4.63
C THR A 36 8.62 12.96 -4.31
N THR A 37 7.89 13.53 -5.26
CA THR A 37 6.43 13.73 -5.18
C THR A 37 5.76 13.15 -6.42
N TYR A 38 4.64 12.47 -6.24
CA TYR A 38 3.85 11.89 -7.33
C TYR A 38 2.44 12.49 -7.32
N ALA A 39 1.93 12.84 -8.50
CA ALA A 39 0.52 13.16 -8.64
C ALA A 39 -0.30 11.87 -8.50
N VAL A 40 -1.32 11.91 -7.65
CA VAL A 40 -2.28 10.83 -7.50
C VAL A 40 -3.41 11.06 -8.52
N PRO A 41 -3.73 10.06 -9.37
CA PRO A 41 -4.81 10.18 -10.36
C PRO A 41 -6.18 10.32 -9.67
N ALA A 42 -7.15 10.95 -10.36
CA ALA A 42 -8.46 11.27 -9.77
C ALA A 42 -9.25 10.02 -9.37
N GLU A 43 -8.97 8.91 -10.05
CA GLU A 43 -9.50 7.57 -9.79
C GLU A 43 -9.07 7.01 -8.43
N LEU A 44 -8.00 7.55 -7.82
CA LEU A 44 -7.50 7.20 -6.50
C LEU A 44 -7.74 8.33 -5.48
N ARG A 45 -8.74 9.19 -5.67
CA ARG A 45 -8.97 10.33 -4.77
C ARG A 45 -9.41 9.92 -3.36
N GLU A 46 -10.00 8.75 -3.21
CA GLU A 46 -10.65 8.32 -1.96
C GLU A 46 -10.00 7.00 -1.51
N LEU A 47 -8.82 7.11 -0.88
CA LEU A 47 -8.06 5.96 -0.38
C LEU A 47 -8.29 5.78 1.11
N SER A 48 -8.75 4.59 1.49
CA SER A 48 -8.80 4.15 2.90
C SER A 48 -7.48 3.53 3.37
N GLY A 49 -6.64 3.07 2.45
CA GLY A 49 -5.37 2.44 2.80
C GLY A 49 -4.37 2.40 1.65
N GLN A 50 -3.08 2.43 2.00
CA GLN A 50 -1.97 2.31 1.07
C GLN A 50 -0.82 1.50 1.67
N ALA A 51 -0.17 0.70 0.84
CA ALA A 51 1.00 -0.09 1.20
C ALA A 51 1.98 -0.17 0.03
N TRP A 52 3.26 -0.35 0.33
CA TRP A 52 4.27 -0.61 -0.69
C TRP A 52 4.13 -2.04 -1.23
N GLY A 53 3.85 -2.18 -2.54
CA GLY A 53 3.93 -3.46 -3.24
C GLY A 53 5.35 -3.78 -3.71
N SER A 54 6.08 -2.74 -4.13
CA SER A 54 7.51 -2.78 -4.45
C SER A 54 8.11 -1.37 -4.42
N ALA A 55 9.39 -1.21 -4.77
CA ALA A 55 10.05 0.10 -4.80
C ALA A 55 9.40 1.11 -5.77
N GLN A 56 8.62 0.66 -6.75
CA GLN A 56 7.95 1.53 -7.73
C GLN A 56 6.45 1.22 -7.88
N GLN A 57 5.87 0.53 -6.91
CA GLN A 57 4.46 0.16 -6.94
C GLN A 57 3.81 0.40 -5.58
N LEU A 58 2.72 1.17 -5.60
CA LEU A 58 1.87 1.43 -4.45
C LEU A 58 0.59 0.61 -4.61
N ALA A 59 0.28 -0.22 -3.62
CA ALA A 59 -1.00 -0.91 -3.50
C ALA A 59 -1.96 -0.02 -2.70
N CYS A 60 -3.14 0.24 -3.24
CA CYS A 60 -4.13 1.15 -2.67
C CYS A 60 -5.48 0.43 -2.51
N ILE A 61 -6.23 0.78 -1.46
CA ILE A 61 -7.61 0.35 -1.25
C ILE A 61 -8.49 1.59 -1.25
N GLU A 62 -9.48 1.59 -2.13
CA GLU A 62 -10.49 2.64 -2.24
C GLU A 62 -11.60 2.49 -1.18
N ASP A 63 -12.25 3.58 -0.80
CA ASP A 63 -13.10 3.64 0.39
C ASP A 63 -14.57 3.22 0.18
N GLU A 64 -15.15 3.42 -1.01
CA GLU A 64 -16.56 3.11 -1.30
C GLU A 64 -16.75 1.64 -1.67
N ALA A 65 -16.02 1.14 -2.67
CA ALA A 65 -16.14 -0.23 -3.18
C ALA A 65 -15.11 -1.19 -2.58
N GLY A 66 -14.08 -0.70 -1.88
CA GLY A 66 -13.01 -1.53 -1.34
C GLY A 66 -12.11 -2.12 -2.43
N SER A 67 -12.07 -1.48 -3.60
CA SER A 67 -11.32 -1.98 -4.76
C SER A 67 -9.81 -1.86 -4.52
N LEU A 68 -9.06 -2.90 -4.90
CA LEU A 68 -7.60 -2.92 -4.82
C LEU A 68 -6.99 -2.42 -6.14
N PHE A 69 -6.08 -1.46 -6.04
CA PHE A 69 -5.38 -0.86 -7.17
C PHE A 69 -3.86 -0.96 -7.02
N PHE A 70 -3.14 -1.10 -8.14
CA PHE A 70 -1.67 -1.18 -8.16
C PHE A 70 -1.07 -0.02 -8.96
N TYR A 71 -0.84 1.10 -8.29
CA TYR A 71 -0.30 2.29 -8.93
C TYR A 71 1.21 2.18 -9.18
N ASN A 72 1.63 2.30 -10.43
CA ASN A 72 3.03 2.33 -10.84
C ASN A 72 3.59 3.76 -10.75
N LEU A 73 4.55 3.98 -9.86
CA LEU A 73 5.16 5.30 -9.62
C LEU A 73 6.08 5.77 -10.75
N ARG A 74 6.59 4.85 -11.58
CA ARG A 74 7.42 5.19 -12.73
C ARG A 74 6.57 5.71 -13.89
N THR A 75 5.48 5.02 -14.21
CA THR A 75 4.61 5.38 -15.34
C THR A 75 3.46 6.29 -14.95
N GLN A 76 3.19 6.43 -13.65
CA GLN A 76 2.06 7.19 -13.09
C GLN A 76 0.71 6.68 -13.62
N ARG A 77 0.56 5.35 -13.63
CA ARG A 77 -0.65 4.65 -14.10
C ARG A 77 -1.09 3.58 -13.11
N LEU A 78 -2.41 3.35 -13.07
CA LEU A 78 -3.05 2.20 -12.43
C LEU A 78 -2.67 0.88 -13.12
#